data_AF-A0A7Y8WYP6-F1
#
_entry.id   AF-A0A7Y8WYP6-F1
#
_cell.length_a   1.000
_cell.length_b   1.000
_cell.length_c   1.000
_cell.angle_alpha   90.00
_cell.angle_beta   90.00
_cell.angle_gamma   90.00
#
_symmetry.space_group_name_H-M   'P 1'
#
loop_
_entity.id
_entity.type
_entity.pdbx_description
1 polymer ?
#
loop_
_entity_poly.entity_id
_entity_poly.type
_entity_poly.pdbx_seq_one_letter_code
_entity_poly.pdbx_strand_id
1 'polypeptide(L)'
;MTVLVNAVVTLGMLGIVPAGLLLIDPDGLRGTARIWPLAAAPGALCLWLPRGAPAAALAAPYAVCALVLAARVPVRLLRARALARTRSGGARPHGGAAAEAAVLTALASPAVAAAALVAERGGYRLFGFDLDILALTVPHFHYAGFTAALVAGLVCRAAASGTPVPEDRPCRTCRTCRTHRARQERRARLAAYSVPGGTLMVLLGYFVDDWAELAGAVVLTAGMWLVALVTWQEIRPAAGPDRRTRGLLAVSATVLGATMVLALWWALGEATGIPHPTLTWMAATHGLGNALGFALCSVLAWRRLTAGPRPEETTP
;
A
#
# COMPACT_ATOMS: atom_id res chain seq x y z
N MET A 1 -10.42 -21.76 3.26
CA MET A 1 -10.27 -20.35 2.84
C MET A 1 -10.39 -19.37 4.00
N THR A 2 -11.46 -19.43 4.81
CA THR A 2 -11.76 -18.46 5.88
C THR A 2 -10.64 -18.22 6.90
N VAL A 3 -10.01 -19.28 7.43
CA VAL A 3 -8.91 -19.15 8.41
C VAL A 3 -7.73 -18.35 7.85
N LEU A 4 -7.36 -18.63 6.59
CA LEU A 4 -6.28 -17.91 5.91
C LEU A 4 -6.62 -16.42 5.73
N VAL A 5 -7.84 -16.13 5.24
CA VAL A 5 -8.29 -14.74 5.06
C VAL A 5 -8.31 -14.01 6.39
N ASN A 6 -8.83 -14.63 7.45
CA ASN A 6 -8.85 -14.05 8.80
C ASN A 6 -7.45 -13.73 9.31
N ALA A 7 -6.48 -14.63 9.11
CA ALA A 7 -5.08 -14.40 9.50
C ALA A 7 -4.45 -13.24 8.71
N VAL A 8 -4.71 -13.17 7.41
CA VAL A 8 -4.24 -12.09 6.53
C VAL A 8 -4.87 -10.75 6.93
N VAL A 9 -6.18 -10.70 7.20
CA VAL A 9 -6.85 -9.49 7.70
C VAL A 9 -6.26 -9.05 9.05
N THR A 10 -6.07 -10.00 9.96
CA THR A 10 -5.47 -9.74 11.29
C THR A 10 -4.08 -9.13 11.16
N LEU A 11 -3.22 -9.67 10.29
CA LEU A 11 -1.91 -9.12 9.99
C LEU A 11 -2.00 -7.69 9.42
N GLY A 12 -2.94 -7.45 8.50
CA GLY A 12 -3.23 -6.14 7.94
C GLY A 12 -3.56 -5.11 9.03
N MET A 13 -4.51 -5.45 9.89
CA MET A 13 -5.04 -4.59 10.94
C MET A 13 -4.05 -4.32 12.06
N LEU A 14 -3.39 -5.36 12.58
CA LEU A 14 -2.53 -5.26 13.78
C LEU A 14 -1.07 -4.98 13.48
N GLY A 15 -0.58 -5.37 12.31
CA GLY A 15 0.83 -5.25 11.93
C GLY A 15 1.07 -4.19 10.88
N ILE A 16 0.48 -4.37 9.69
CA ILE A 16 0.85 -3.63 8.48
C ILE A 16 0.43 -2.17 8.55
N VAL A 17 -0.83 -1.88 8.90
CA VAL A 17 -1.32 -0.50 8.98
C VAL A 17 -0.55 0.32 10.02
N PRO A 18 -0.45 -0.07 11.30
CA PRO A 18 0.27 0.74 12.29
C PRO A 18 1.76 0.91 11.95
N ALA A 19 2.41 -0.13 11.43
CA ALA A 19 3.81 -0.02 10.98
C ALA A 19 3.96 0.92 9.77
N GLY A 20 3.01 0.91 8.84
CA GLY A 20 3.01 1.79 7.67
C GLY A 20 2.72 3.25 8.02
N LEU A 21 1.87 3.53 9.01
CA LEU A 21 1.60 4.89 9.48
C LEU A 21 2.88 5.60 9.97
N LEU A 22 3.77 4.84 10.62
CA LEU A 22 5.08 5.36 11.06
C LEU A 22 6.03 5.69 9.90
N LEU A 23 5.79 5.18 8.68
CA LEU A 23 6.58 5.50 7.49
C LEU A 23 6.06 6.73 6.73
N ILE A 24 4.83 7.17 7.01
CA ILE A 24 4.21 8.34 6.36
C ILE A 24 4.64 9.64 7.03
N ASP A 25 4.47 9.70 8.35
CA ASP A 25 4.74 10.87 9.19
C ASP A 25 5.03 10.37 10.63
N PRO A 26 6.30 10.01 10.92
CA PRO A 26 6.70 9.38 12.17
C PRO A 26 6.39 10.20 13.42
N ASP A 27 6.17 11.52 13.28
CA ASP A 27 5.90 12.42 14.40
C ASP A 27 4.40 12.73 14.48
N GLY A 28 3.75 13.06 13.36
CA GLY A 28 2.32 13.39 13.34
C GLY A 28 1.38 12.18 13.48
N LEU A 29 1.84 10.97 13.17
CA LEU A 29 1.03 9.74 13.24
C LEU A 29 1.47 8.77 14.35
N ARG A 30 2.52 9.09 15.13
CA ARG A 30 3.03 8.19 16.19
C ARG A 30 1.97 7.82 17.20
N GLY A 31 1.21 8.81 17.67
CA GLY A 31 0.13 8.60 18.63
C GLY A 31 -0.92 7.64 18.07
N THR A 32 -1.39 7.91 16.84
CA THR A 32 -2.35 7.04 16.13
C THR A 32 -1.81 5.62 15.96
N ALA A 33 -0.57 5.45 15.50
CA ALA A 33 0.04 4.13 15.31
C ALA A 33 0.17 3.33 16.62
N ARG A 34 0.42 4.01 17.75
CA ARG A 34 0.53 3.36 19.07
C ARG A 34 -0.82 2.90 19.63
N ILE A 35 -1.88 3.70 19.46
CA ILE A 35 -3.22 3.34 19.95
C ILE A 35 -3.95 2.40 18.99
N TRP A 36 -3.55 2.35 17.72
CA TRP A 36 -4.21 1.56 16.68
C TRP A 36 -4.46 0.09 17.06
N PRO A 37 -3.49 -0.66 17.63
CA PRO A 37 -3.72 -2.06 18.00
C PRO A 37 -4.83 -2.23 19.05
N LEU A 38 -5.05 -1.25 19.92
CA LEU A 38 -6.12 -1.31 20.94
C LEU A 38 -7.51 -1.31 20.29
N ALA A 39 -7.69 -0.52 19.22
CA ALA A 39 -8.94 -0.48 18.46
C ALA A 39 -9.05 -1.64 17.46
N ALA A 40 -7.92 -2.10 16.90
CA ALA A 40 -7.87 -3.16 15.92
C ALA A 40 -8.00 -4.57 16.53
N ALA A 41 -7.56 -4.79 17.78
CA ALA A 41 -7.62 -6.12 18.42
C ALA A 41 -9.05 -6.66 18.60
N PRO A 42 -10.05 -5.86 19.05
CA PRO A 42 -11.45 -6.27 19.01
C PRO A 42 -11.92 -6.63 17.60
N GLY A 43 -11.53 -5.84 16.59
CA GLY A 43 -11.86 -6.10 15.19
C GLY A 43 -11.18 -7.37 14.64
N ALA A 44 -10.00 -7.75 15.13
CA ALA A 44 -9.39 -9.04 14.78
C ALA A 44 -10.13 -10.20 15.46
N LEU A 45 -10.56 -10.02 16.71
CA LEU A 45 -11.33 -11.03 17.44
C LEU A 45 -12.67 -11.33 16.77
N CYS A 46 -13.34 -10.32 16.20
CA CYS A 46 -14.64 -10.50 15.56
C CYS A 46 -14.63 -11.46 14.36
N LEU A 47 -13.48 -11.68 13.74
CA LEU A 47 -13.31 -12.59 12.59
C LEU A 47 -13.56 -14.06 12.97
N TRP A 48 -13.41 -14.38 14.26
CA TRP A 48 -13.54 -15.73 14.81
C TRP A 48 -14.90 -15.98 15.45
N LEU A 49 -15.79 -14.99 15.43
CA LEU A 49 -17.16 -15.11 15.92
C LEU A 49 -18.13 -15.38 14.76
N PRO A 50 -19.28 -16.01 15.03
CA PRO A 50 -20.40 -16.03 14.11
C PRO A 50 -20.81 -14.61 13.72
N ARG A 51 -21.27 -14.42 12.48
CA ARG A 51 -21.82 -13.14 12.02
C ARG A 51 -23.04 -12.76 12.88
N GLY A 52 -23.13 -11.49 13.23
CA GLY A 52 -24.20 -10.95 14.06
C GLY A 52 -23.79 -9.66 14.77
N ALA A 53 -24.72 -9.10 15.56
CA ALA A 53 -24.50 -7.85 16.28
C ALA A 53 -23.23 -7.84 17.17
N PRO A 54 -22.86 -8.91 17.90
CA PRO A 54 -21.64 -8.92 18.70
C PRO A 54 -20.36 -8.80 17.86
N ALA A 55 -20.29 -9.49 16.71
CA ALA A 55 -19.15 -9.42 15.82
C ALA A 55 -19.03 -8.02 15.18
N ALA A 56 -20.15 -7.43 14.75
CA ALA A 56 -20.17 -6.06 14.23
C ALA A 56 -19.76 -5.03 15.30
N ALA A 57 -20.24 -5.18 16.53
CA ALA A 57 -19.89 -4.29 17.64
C ALA A 57 -18.37 -4.33 17.95
N LEU A 58 -17.75 -5.51 17.91
CA LEU A 58 -16.30 -5.65 18.06
C LEU A 58 -15.50 -5.06 16.90
N ALA A 59 -16.06 -4.99 15.69
CA ALA A 59 -15.44 -4.33 14.55
C ALA A 59 -15.56 -2.78 14.59
N ALA A 60 -16.53 -2.25 15.33
CA ALA A 60 -16.82 -0.81 15.35
C ALA A 60 -15.66 0.08 15.85
N PRO A 61 -14.90 -0.26 16.92
CA PRO A 61 -13.74 0.54 17.34
C PRO A 61 -12.70 0.70 16.22
N TYR A 62 -12.44 -0.38 15.47
CA TYR A 62 -11.54 -0.33 14.32
C TYR A 62 -12.05 0.63 13.25
N ALA A 63 -13.35 0.58 12.93
CA ALA A 63 -13.98 1.47 11.97
C ALA A 63 -13.91 2.95 12.39
N VAL A 64 -14.14 3.26 13.67
CA VAL A 64 -14.01 4.62 14.19
C VAL A 64 -12.57 5.13 14.01
N CYS A 65 -11.57 4.34 14.40
CA CYS A 65 -10.17 4.73 14.22
C CYS A 65 -9.79 4.91 12.74
N ALA A 66 -10.29 4.05 11.85
CA ALA A 66 -10.06 4.15 10.42
C ALA A 66 -10.71 5.41 9.81
N LEU A 67 -11.92 5.77 10.25
CA LEU A 67 -12.60 7.02 9.84
C LEU A 67 -11.86 8.27 10.35
N VAL A 68 -11.38 8.26 11.59
CA VAL A 68 -10.56 9.35 12.15
C VAL A 68 -9.25 9.52 11.36
N LEU A 69 -8.63 8.42 10.94
CA LEU A 69 -7.46 8.46 10.06
C LEU A 69 -7.82 9.07 8.69
N ALA A 70 -8.91 8.62 8.07
CA ALA A 70 -9.38 9.13 6.78
C ALA A 70 -9.76 10.61 6.85
N ALA A 71 -10.30 11.10 7.98
CA ALA A 71 -10.61 12.51 8.20
C ALA A 71 -9.37 13.43 8.14
N ARG A 72 -8.14 12.89 8.21
CA ARG A 72 -6.90 13.66 8.00
C ARG A 72 -6.64 14.00 6.53
N VAL A 73 -7.21 13.26 5.59
CA VAL A 73 -7.08 13.48 4.14
C VAL A 73 -7.48 14.90 3.73
N PRO A 74 -8.69 15.41 4.03
CA PRO A 74 -9.08 16.76 3.66
C PRO A 74 -8.20 17.83 4.32
N VAL A 75 -7.83 17.67 5.60
CA VAL A 75 -6.92 18.59 6.29
C VAL A 75 -5.57 18.70 5.58
N ARG A 76 -5.03 17.56 5.16
CA ARG A 76 -3.74 17.48 4.47
C ARG A 76 -3.81 18.10 3.06
N LEU A 77 -4.90 17.87 2.33
CA LEU A 77 -5.19 18.53 1.04
C LEU A 77 -5.29 20.05 1.18
N LEU A 78 -6.01 20.55 2.19
CA LEU A 78 -6.15 21.99 2.44
C LEU A 78 -4.80 22.63 2.77
N ARG A 79 -3.97 21.99 3.61
CA ARG A 79 -2.60 22.45 3.92
C ARG A 79 -1.72 22.47 2.68
N ALA A 80 -1.75 21.42 1.86
CA ALA A 80 -1.00 21.36 0.60
C ALA A 80 -1.42 22.48 -0.36
N ARG A 81 -2.72 22.76 -0.48
CA ARG A 81 -3.25 23.87 -1.31
C ARG A 81 -2.90 25.25 -0.75
N ALA A 82 -2.85 25.43 0.56
CA ALA A 82 -2.44 26.70 1.19
C ALA A 82 -0.95 26.98 0.92
N LEU A 83 -0.08 25.98 1.14
CA LEU A 83 1.36 26.07 0.86
C LEU A 83 1.66 26.26 -0.63
N ALA A 84 0.83 25.69 -1.51
CA ALA A 84 0.93 25.90 -2.95
C ALA A 84 0.65 27.35 -3.36
N ARG A 85 -0.31 28.01 -2.69
CA ARG A 85 -0.65 29.41 -2.95
C ARG A 85 0.43 30.38 -2.49
N THR A 86 1.06 30.11 -1.34
CA THR A 86 2.15 30.94 -0.81
C THR A 86 3.46 30.77 -1.59
N ARG A 87 3.72 29.59 -2.17
CA ARG A 87 4.92 29.30 -2.99
C ARG A 87 4.78 29.68 -4.46
N SER A 88 3.88 30.58 -4.85
CA SER A 88 3.64 30.96 -6.26
C SER A 88 4.85 31.59 -7.00
N GLY A 89 6.04 31.66 -6.37
CA GLY A 89 7.32 31.99 -7.01
C GLY A 89 8.42 30.91 -6.94
N GLY A 90 8.17 29.71 -6.40
CA GLY A 90 9.19 28.65 -6.22
C GLY A 90 8.79 27.32 -6.85
N ALA A 91 9.68 26.75 -7.68
CA ALA A 91 9.48 25.45 -8.34
C ALA A 91 9.05 24.36 -7.33
N ARG A 92 7.91 23.71 -7.56
CA ARG A 92 7.50 22.57 -6.72
C ARG A 92 8.54 21.45 -6.84
N PRO A 93 8.93 20.79 -5.73
CA PRO A 93 9.78 19.61 -5.81
C PRO A 93 9.12 18.58 -6.72
N HIS A 94 9.86 18.13 -7.74
CA HIS A 94 9.39 17.18 -8.74
C HIS A 94 9.01 15.88 -8.04
N GLY A 95 7.77 15.40 -8.23
CA GLY A 95 7.27 14.15 -7.62
C GLY A 95 6.42 14.32 -6.36
N GLY A 96 6.39 15.51 -5.74
CA GLY A 96 5.64 15.74 -4.50
C GLY A 96 4.13 15.45 -4.61
N ALA A 97 3.48 15.90 -5.70
CA ALA A 97 2.04 15.70 -5.88
C ALA A 97 1.65 14.23 -6.10
N ALA A 98 2.48 13.46 -6.80
CA ALA A 98 2.23 12.04 -7.07
C ALA A 98 2.37 11.22 -5.79
N ALA A 99 3.47 11.42 -5.06
CA ALA A 99 3.67 10.77 -3.77
C ALA A 99 2.59 11.15 -2.75
N GLU A 100 2.12 12.40 -2.77
CA GLU A 100 1.05 12.85 -1.90
C GLU A 100 -0.28 12.18 -2.25
N ALA A 101 -0.65 12.07 -3.53
CA ALA A 101 -1.84 11.34 -3.95
C ALA A 101 -1.82 9.88 -3.42
N ALA A 102 -0.69 9.21 -3.54
CA ALA A 102 -0.50 7.85 -3.03
C ALA A 102 -0.64 7.78 -1.50
N VAL A 103 -0.09 8.75 -0.76
CA VAL A 103 -0.25 8.82 0.70
C VAL A 103 -1.70 9.08 1.11
N LEU A 104 -2.43 9.93 0.40
CA LEU A 104 -3.85 10.19 0.71
C LEU A 104 -4.70 8.93 0.49
N THR A 105 -4.45 8.19 -0.59
CA THR A 105 -5.08 6.87 -0.81
C THR A 105 -4.74 5.90 0.31
N ALA A 106 -3.48 5.87 0.75
CA ALA A 106 -3.09 5.03 1.87
C ALA A 106 -3.89 5.39 3.14
N LEU A 107 -4.01 6.67 3.48
CA LEU A 107 -4.76 7.11 4.67
C LEU A 107 -6.26 6.82 4.61
N ALA A 108 -6.87 6.84 3.41
CA ALA A 108 -8.29 6.58 3.24
C ALA A 108 -8.64 5.08 3.21
N SER A 109 -7.73 4.24 2.70
CA SER A 109 -8.02 2.82 2.43
C SER A 109 -8.50 2.00 3.64
N PRO A 110 -7.92 2.16 4.86
CA PRO A 110 -8.42 1.44 6.03
C PRO A 110 -9.90 1.70 6.34
N ALA A 111 -10.44 2.87 5.99
CA ALA A 111 -11.86 3.17 6.23
C ALA A 111 -12.78 2.32 5.36
N VAL A 112 -12.40 2.07 4.10
CA VAL A 112 -13.14 1.16 3.20
C VAL A 112 -13.06 -0.27 3.72
N ALA A 113 -11.87 -0.71 4.14
CA ALA A 113 -11.69 -2.03 4.76
C ALA A 113 -12.55 -2.21 6.01
N ALA A 114 -12.61 -1.19 6.87
CA ALA A 114 -13.36 -1.26 8.12
C ALA A 114 -14.88 -1.19 7.91
N ALA A 115 -15.35 -0.39 6.95
CA ALA A 115 -16.77 -0.37 6.56
C ALA A 115 -17.23 -1.73 6.03
N ALA A 116 -16.43 -2.35 5.16
CA ALA A 116 -16.68 -3.70 4.66
C ALA A 116 -16.68 -4.72 5.81
N LEU A 117 -15.71 -4.65 6.74
CA LEU A 117 -15.64 -5.54 7.89
C LEU A 117 -16.89 -5.45 8.78
N VAL A 118 -17.33 -4.23 9.14
CA VAL A 118 -18.52 -4.04 9.99
C VAL A 118 -19.76 -4.57 9.31
N ALA A 119 -19.96 -4.27 8.02
CA ALA A 119 -21.09 -4.76 7.26
C ALA A 119 -21.10 -6.29 7.16
N GLU A 120 -19.96 -6.88 6.80
CA GLU A 120 -19.82 -8.31 6.60
C GLU A 120 -20.00 -9.10 7.90
N ARG A 121 -19.41 -8.62 9.01
CA ARG A 121 -19.60 -9.20 10.35
C ARG A 121 -21.02 -9.03 10.86
N GLY A 122 -21.72 -7.98 10.45
CA GLY A 122 -23.14 -7.75 10.74
C GLY A 122 -24.09 -8.57 9.87
N GLY A 123 -23.60 -9.27 8.84
CA GLY A 123 -24.46 -9.97 7.86
C GLY A 123 -25.19 -9.02 6.90
N TYR A 124 -24.72 -7.78 6.79
CA TYR A 124 -25.32 -6.75 5.94
C TYR A 124 -24.63 -6.68 4.57
N ARG A 125 -25.42 -6.79 3.50
CA ARG A 125 -24.96 -6.63 2.10
C ARG A 125 -24.79 -5.15 1.77
N LEU A 126 -23.64 -4.58 2.11
CA LEU A 126 -23.31 -3.19 1.84
C LEU A 126 -23.32 -2.92 0.33
N PHE A 127 -24.15 -1.96 -0.11
CA PHE A 127 -24.39 -1.65 -1.53
C PHE A 127 -24.84 -2.85 -2.39
N GLY A 128 -25.42 -3.88 -1.77
CA GLY A 128 -25.85 -5.09 -2.46
C GLY A 128 -24.75 -6.13 -2.68
N PHE A 129 -23.51 -5.86 -2.31
CA PHE A 129 -22.42 -6.84 -2.44
C PHE A 129 -22.63 -8.05 -1.51
N ASP A 130 -22.29 -9.23 -2.03
CA ASP A 130 -22.29 -10.46 -1.25
C ASP A 130 -21.24 -10.41 -0.13
N LEU A 131 -21.52 -11.15 0.94
CA LEU A 131 -20.67 -11.16 2.14
C LEU A 131 -19.26 -11.68 1.85
N ASP A 132 -19.10 -12.57 0.87
CA ASP A 132 -17.78 -13.07 0.49
C ASP A 132 -16.95 -12.02 -0.23
N ILE A 133 -17.58 -11.16 -1.06
CA ILE A 133 -16.92 -10.01 -1.68
C ILE A 133 -16.52 -9.00 -0.60
N LEU A 134 -17.40 -8.70 0.36
CA LEU A 134 -17.06 -7.81 1.47
C LEU A 134 -15.92 -8.39 2.33
N ALA A 135 -15.90 -9.70 2.58
CA ALA A 135 -14.83 -10.36 3.32
C ALA A 135 -13.48 -10.24 2.60
N LEU A 136 -13.47 -10.34 1.26
CA LEU A 136 -12.28 -10.14 0.43
C LEU A 136 -11.91 -8.66 0.27
N THR A 137 -12.87 -7.74 0.38
CA THR A 137 -12.63 -6.28 0.34
C THR A 137 -11.73 -5.85 1.49
N VAL A 138 -11.93 -6.43 2.69
CA VAL A 138 -11.13 -6.09 3.87
C VAL A 138 -9.61 -6.24 3.60
N PRO A 139 -9.06 -7.42 3.27
CA PRO A 139 -7.63 -7.55 3.00
C PRO A 139 -7.20 -6.72 1.77
N HIS A 140 -8.00 -6.64 0.70
CA HIS A 140 -7.64 -5.83 -0.47
C HIS A 140 -7.33 -4.37 -0.12
N PHE A 141 -8.14 -3.74 0.74
CA PHE A 141 -7.89 -2.36 1.13
C PHE A 141 -6.76 -2.19 2.17
N HIS A 142 -6.37 -3.23 2.90
CA HIS A 142 -5.13 -3.21 3.71
C HIS A 142 -3.85 -3.34 2.85
N TYR A 143 -3.93 -4.13 1.78
CA TYR A 143 -2.75 -4.45 0.97
C TYR A 143 -2.68 -3.65 -0.33
N ALA A 144 -3.64 -3.81 -1.24
CA ALA A 144 -3.72 -3.10 -2.51
C ALA A 144 -4.19 -1.64 -2.36
N GLY A 145 -4.96 -1.32 -1.31
CA GLY A 145 -5.31 0.05 -0.95
C GLY A 145 -4.17 0.73 -0.17
N PHE A 146 -3.99 0.34 1.09
CA PHE A 146 -3.07 0.99 2.00
C PHE A 146 -1.59 0.75 1.64
N THR A 147 -1.14 -0.51 1.62
CA THR A 147 0.31 -0.81 1.51
C THR A 147 0.87 -0.46 0.14
N ALA A 148 0.16 -0.82 -0.94
CA ALA A 148 0.55 -0.52 -2.30
C ALA A 148 0.70 0.99 -2.52
N ALA A 149 -0.29 1.79 -2.10
CA ALA A 149 -0.23 3.24 -2.26
C ALA A 149 0.87 3.86 -1.37
N LEU A 150 1.05 3.37 -0.14
CA LEU A 150 2.15 3.79 0.73
C LEU A 150 3.51 3.54 0.08
N VAL A 151 3.77 2.32 -0.40
CA VAL A 151 5.04 1.94 -1.01
C VAL A 151 5.27 2.71 -2.31
N ALA A 152 4.25 2.90 -3.15
CA ALA A 152 4.34 3.72 -4.34
C ALA A 152 4.74 5.17 -4.00
N GLY A 153 4.15 5.74 -2.94
CA GLY A 153 4.51 7.07 -2.44
C GLY A 153 5.95 7.13 -1.92
N LEU A 154 6.40 6.13 -1.17
CA LEU A 154 7.78 6.03 -0.66
C LEU A 154 8.80 5.92 -1.79
N VAL A 155 8.56 5.04 -2.77
CA VAL A 155 9.40 4.86 -3.96
C VAL A 155 9.47 6.16 -4.77
N CYS A 156 8.34 6.85 -4.96
CA CYS A 156 8.30 8.13 -5.66
C CYS A 156 9.11 9.21 -4.94
N ARG A 157 9.03 9.30 -3.61
CA ARG A 157 9.86 10.24 -2.84
C ARG A 157 11.33 9.90 -2.92
N ALA A 158 11.70 8.64 -2.72
CA ALA A 158 13.10 8.22 -2.74
C ALA A 158 13.77 8.43 -4.12
N ALA A 159 13.03 8.17 -5.21
CA ALA A 159 13.51 8.43 -6.56
C ALA A 159 13.74 9.94 -6.81
N ALA A 160 12.85 10.81 -6.32
CA ALA A 160 12.99 12.25 -6.46
C ALA A 160 14.12 12.84 -5.60
N SER A 161 14.27 12.35 -4.36
CA SER A 161 15.32 12.82 -3.43
C SER A 161 16.72 12.51 -3.94
N GLY A 162 16.88 11.46 -4.76
CA GLY A 162 18.18 10.96 -5.20
C GLY A 162 19.03 10.58 -3.99
N THR A 163 18.84 9.36 -3.47
CA THR A 163 19.56 8.86 -2.29
C THR A 163 21.06 9.21 -2.35
N PRO A 164 21.65 9.74 -1.25
CA PRO A 164 23.06 10.05 -1.21
C PRO A 164 23.85 8.73 -1.28
N VAL A 165 24.30 8.37 -2.48
CA VAL A 165 25.32 7.34 -2.70
C VAL A 165 26.66 7.89 -2.17
N PRO A 166 27.49 7.06 -1.52
CA PRO A 166 28.85 7.41 -1.11
C PRO A 166 29.65 8.10 -2.23
N GLU A 167 30.57 8.97 -1.85
CA GLU A 167 31.41 9.84 -2.68
C GLU A 167 32.12 9.13 -3.85
N ASP A 168 32.26 7.80 -3.79
CA ASP A 168 32.99 6.97 -4.76
C ASP A 168 32.25 6.65 -6.07
N ARG A 169 31.07 7.24 -6.37
CA ARG A 169 30.45 7.12 -7.72
C ARG A 169 30.67 8.39 -8.55
N PRO A 170 31.68 8.41 -9.46
CA PRO A 170 32.19 9.63 -10.07
C PRO A 170 31.30 10.30 -11.15
N CYS A 171 30.12 9.78 -11.48
CA CYS A 171 29.37 10.22 -12.66
C CYS A 171 27.91 10.60 -12.34
N ARG A 172 27.68 11.66 -11.55
CA ARG A 172 26.31 12.23 -11.38
C ARG A 172 25.94 13.21 -12.49
N THR A 173 26.94 13.88 -13.06
CA THR A 173 26.77 14.98 -14.02
C THR A 173 26.81 14.51 -15.46
N CYS A 174 27.24 13.28 -15.74
CA CYS A 174 27.23 12.78 -17.10
C CYS A 174 25.80 12.60 -17.62
N ARG A 175 25.65 12.84 -18.92
CA ARG A 175 24.35 12.80 -19.61
C ARG A 175 23.62 11.48 -19.36
N THR A 176 24.32 10.36 -19.42
CA THR A 176 23.76 9.01 -19.19
C THR A 176 23.13 8.86 -17.79
N CYS A 177 23.84 9.23 -16.73
CA CYS A 177 23.31 9.11 -15.37
C CYS A 177 22.13 10.08 -15.12
N ARG A 178 22.16 11.30 -15.68
CA ARG A 178 20.99 12.20 -15.65
C ARG A 178 19.78 11.59 -16.36
N THR A 179 19.97 11.01 -17.54
CA THR A 179 18.86 10.36 -18.26
C THR A 179 18.31 9.14 -17.54
N HIS A 180 19.18 8.34 -16.91
CA HIS A 180 18.74 7.20 -16.10
C HIS A 180 17.89 7.67 -14.92
N ARG A 181 18.39 8.63 -14.14
CA ARG A 181 17.65 9.21 -13.01
C ARG A 181 16.30 9.78 -13.43
N ALA A 182 16.27 10.59 -14.49
CA ALA A 182 15.02 11.18 -15.00
C ALA A 182 14.00 10.10 -15.42
N ARG A 183 14.45 9.00 -16.03
CA ARG A 183 13.59 7.85 -16.37
C ARG A 183 13.02 7.18 -15.11
N GLN A 184 13.83 6.97 -14.08
CA GLN A 184 13.38 6.35 -12.83
C GLN A 184 12.41 7.24 -12.06
N GLU A 185 12.69 8.54 -11.97
CA GLU A 185 11.77 9.52 -11.39
C GLU A 185 10.43 9.53 -12.14
N ARG A 186 10.44 9.50 -13.47
CA ARG A 186 9.21 9.41 -14.27
C ARG A 186 8.43 8.13 -13.98
N ARG A 187 9.11 6.98 -13.95
CA ARG A 187 8.50 5.67 -13.63
C ARG A 187 7.88 5.68 -12.23
N ALA A 188 8.59 6.20 -11.24
CA ALA A 188 8.10 6.27 -9.86
C ALA A 188 6.91 7.22 -9.72
N ARG A 189 6.88 8.33 -10.45
CA ARG A 189 5.72 9.24 -10.50
C ARG A 189 4.50 8.60 -11.17
N LEU A 190 4.71 7.89 -12.28
CA LEU A 190 3.64 7.13 -12.94
C LEU A 190 3.09 6.06 -12.02
N ALA A 191 3.94 5.33 -11.30
CA ALA A 191 3.54 4.36 -10.29
C ALA A 191 2.67 4.98 -9.19
N ALA A 192 3.11 6.13 -8.63
CA ALA A 192 2.39 6.81 -7.56
C ALA A 192 1.04 7.40 -7.96
N TYR A 193 0.76 7.58 -9.25
CA TYR A 193 -0.59 7.91 -9.75
C TYR A 193 -1.40 6.67 -10.14
N SER A 194 -0.78 5.73 -10.86
CA SER A 194 -1.45 4.53 -11.37
C SER A 194 -1.89 3.57 -10.28
N VAL A 195 -1.18 3.48 -9.15
CA VAL A 195 -1.61 2.62 -8.04
C VAL A 195 -2.91 3.15 -7.41
N PRO A 196 -3.00 4.40 -6.93
CA PRO A 196 -4.28 5.00 -6.52
C PRO A 196 -5.37 4.95 -7.58
N GLY A 197 -5.04 5.33 -8.81
CA GLY A 197 -6.00 5.39 -9.92
C GLY A 197 -6.56 4.02 -10.26
N GLY A 198 -5.69 3.01 -10.39
CA GLY A 198 -6.07 1.63 -10.66
C GLY A 198 -6.90 1.03 -9.52
N THR A 199 -6.51 1.23 -8.26
CA THR A 199 -7.32 0.78 -7.11
C THR A 199 -8.72 1.41 -7.10
N LEU A 200 -8.83 2.72 -7.41
CA LEU A 200 -10.11 3.38 -7.52
C LEU A 200 -10.93 2.86 -8.72
N MET A 201 -10.30 2.65 -9.87
CA MET A 201 -10.96 2.11 -11.06
C MET A 201 -11.49 0.69 -10.82
N VAL A 202 -10.71 -0.19 -10.17
CA VAL A 202 -11.18 -1.53 -9.77
C VAL A 202 -12.40 -1.42 -8.85
N LEU A 203 -12.32 -0.57 -7.81
CA LEU A 203 -13.45 -0.35 -6.89
C LEU A 203 -14.71 0.13 -7.61
N LEU A 204 -14.56 1.07 -8.55
CA LEU A 204 -15.69 1.58 -9.33
C LEU A 204 -16.19 0.55 -10.36
N GLY A 205 -15.30 -0.29 -10.89
CA GLY A 205 -15.62 -1.36 -11.84
C GLY A 205 -16.65 -2.34 -11.30
N TYR A 206 -16.59 -2.67 -10.00
CA TYR A 206 -17.60 -3.48 -9.31
C TYR A 206 -19.04 -2.94 -9.42
N PHE A 207 -19.22 -1.64 -9.70
CA PHE A 207 -20.53 -1.02 -9.90
C PHE A 207 -20.93 -0.87 -11.37
N VAL A 208 -20.02 -1.17 -12.31
CA VAL A 208 -20.21 -0.95 -13.74
C VAL A 208 -20.27 -2.28 -14.47
N ASP A 209 -19.14 -2.96 -14.63
CA ASP A 209 -18.99 -4.26 -15.28
C ASP A 209 -17.58 -4.84 -15.09
N ASP A 210 -17.40 -6.12 -15.47
CA ASP A 210 -16.14 -6.85 -15.32
C ASP A 210 -15.01 -6.31 -16.24
N TRP A 211 -15.36 -5.65 -17.35
CA TRP A 211 -14.38 -5.02 -18.24
C TRP A 211 -13.77 -3.76 -17.62
N ALA A 212 -14.58 -2.99 -16.90
CA ALA A 212 -14.11 -1.86 -16.10
C ALA A 212 -13.19 -2.33 -14.96
N GLU A 213 -13.52 -3.46 -14.30
CA GLU A 213 -12.63 -4.08 -13.32
C GLU A 213 -11.30 -4.51 -13.96
N LEU A 214 -11.33 -5.17 -15.12
CA LEU A 214 -10.13 -5.55 -15.87
C LEU A 214 -9.27 -4.33 -16.26
N ALA A 215 -9.88 -3.25 -16.75
CA ALA A 215 -9.17 -2.02 -17.08
C ALA A 215 -8.47 -1.43 -15.85
N GLY A 216 -9.15 -1.40 -14.70
CA GLY A 216 -8.58 -1.01 -13.42
C GLY A 216 -7.42 -1.92 -13.00
N ALA A 217 -7.58 -3.24 -13.14
CA ALA A 217 -6.56 -4.23 -12.80
C ALA A 217 -5.30 -4.08 -13.67
N VAL A 218 -5.45 -3.75 -14.96
CA VAL A 218 -4.34 -3.43 -15.87
C VAL A 218 -3.59 -2.18 -15.43
N VAL A 219 -4.31 -1.10 -15.11
CA VAL A 219 -3.70 0.16 -14.63
C VAL A 219 -2.96 -0.06 -13.31
N LEU A 220 -3.59 -0.75 -12.35
CA LEU A 220 -3.00 -1.08 -11.06
C LEU A 220 -1.75 -1.95 -11.24
N THR A 221 -1.83 -3.00 -12.07
CA THR A 221 -0.71 -3.90 -12.35
C THR A 221 0.47 -3.17 -12.97
N ALA A 222 0.23 -2.31 -13.96
CA ALA A 222 1.29 -1.50 -14.55
C ALA A 222 1.97 -0.62 -13.49
N GLY A 223 1.19 0.00 -12.60
CA GLY A 223 1.72 0.78 -11.48
C GLY A 223 2.58 -0.06 -10.54
N MET A 224 2.09 -1.23 -10.12
CA MET A 224 2.80 -2.12 -9.22
C MET A 224 4.07 -2.73 -9.84
N TRP A 225 4.08 -3.01 -11.13
CA TRP A 225 5.30 -3.41 -11.84
C TRP A 225 6.32 -2.27 -11.91
N LEU A 226 5.88 -1.02 -12.08
CA LEU A 226 6.78 0.13 -11.99
C LEU A 226 7.35 0.29 -10.57
N VAL A 227 6.54 0.09 -9.52
CA VAL A 227 7.02 0.04 -8.12
C VAL A 227 8.10 -1.05 -7.97
N ALA A 228 7.83 -2.26 -8.44
CA ALA A 228 8.79 -3.38 -8.37
C ALA A 228 10.09 -3.07 -9.13
N LEU A 229 9.98 -2.54 -10.35
CA LEU A 229 11.13 -2.18 -11.20
C LEU A 229 12.02 -1.12 -10.53
N VAL A 230 11.44 -0.02 -10.06
CA VAL A 230 12.21 1.05 -9.40
C VAL A 230 12.79 0.54 -8.08
N THR A 231 12.04 -0.28 -7.33
CA THR A 231 12.55 -0.91 -6.11
C THR A 231 13.77 -1.78 -6.39
N TRP A 232 13.71 -2.58 -7.46
CA TRP A 232 14.80 -3.47 -7.86
C TRP A 232 16.03 -2.73 -8.37
N GLN A 233 15.83 -1.69 -9.19
CA GLN A 233 16.90 -0.99 -9.90
C GLN A 233 17.55 0.12 -9.08
N GLU A 234 16.78 0.81 -8.23
CA GLU A 234 17.25 2.01 -7.51
C GLU A 234 17.30 1.80 -6.00
N ILE A 235 16.17 1.41 -5.40
CA ILE A 235 16.03 1.39 -3.93
C ILE A 235 16.88 0.27 -3.31
N ARG A 236 16.82 -0.94 -3.87
CA ARG A 236 17.59 -2.09 -3.38
C ARG A 236 19.10 -1.87 -3.46
N PRO A 237 19.70 -1.42 -4.57
CA PRO A 237 21.13 -1.12 -4.61
C PRO A 237 21.52 0.02 -3.68
N ALA A 238 20.64 1.01 -3.47
CA ALA A 238 20.88 2.13 -2.56
C ALA A 238 20.93 1.72 -1.08
N ALA A 239 20.43 0.53 -0.71
CA ALA A 239 20.57 -0.02 0.65
C ALA A 239 22.02 -0.44 1.00
N GLY A 240 22.98 -0.32 0.08
CA GLY A 240 24.39 -0.49 0.36
C GLY A 240 24.76 -1.92 0.80
N PRO A 241 25.54 -2.09 1.89
CA PRO A 241 25.98 -3.40 2.38
C PRO A 241 24.94 -4.16 3.21
N ASP A 242 23.79 -3.56 3.57
CA ASP A 242 22.76 -4.25 4.38
C ASP A 242 22.06 -5.36 3.57
N ARG A 243 22.59 -6.59 3.71
CA ARG A 243 22.08 -7.79 3.04
C ARG A 243 20.63 -8.10 3.41
N ARG A 244 20.21 -7.82 4.65
CA ARG A 244 18.85 -8.12 5.11
C ARG A 244 17.85 -7.19 4.43
N THR A 245 18.12 -5.90 4.43
CA THR A 245 17.27 -4.91 3.73
C THR A 245 17.21 -5.18 2.23
N ARG A 246 18.35 -5.53 1.60
CA ARG A 246 18.38 -5.94 0.19
C ARG A 246 17.61 -7.20 -0.12
N GLY A 247 17.63 -8.18 0.78
CA GLY A 247 16.85 -9.41 0.69
C GLY A 247 15.35 -9.12 0.76
N LEU A 248 14.93 -8.33 1.74
CA LEU A 248 13.53 -7.92 1.90
C LEU A 248 13.00 -7.16 0.68
N LEU A 249 13.77 -6.20 0.14
CA LEU A 249 13.40 -5.47 -1.08
C LEU A 249 13.35 -6.38 -2.32
N ALA A 250 14.27 -7.35 -2.42
CA ALA A 250 14.28 -8.32 -3.51
C ALA A 250 13.04 -9.22 -3.47
N VAL A 251 12.76 -9.83 -2.31
CA VAL A 251 11.56 -10.66 -2.11
C VAL A 251 10.31 -9.85 -2.42
N SER A 252 10.22 -8.63 -1.90
CA SER A 252 9.08 -7.76 -2.13
C SER A 252 8.87 -7.42 -3.60
N ALA A 253 9.91 -7.07 -4.34
CA ALA A 253 9.79 -6.70 -5.75
C ALA A 253 9.44 -7.91 -6.63
N THR A 254 10.09 -9.06 -6.39
CA THR A 254 9.86 -10.28 -7.17
C THR A 254 8.47 -10.84 -6.92
N VAL A 255 8.05 -10.97 -5.66
CA VAL A 255 6.71 -11.48 -5.32
C VAL A 255 5.65 -10.54 -5.87
N LEU A 256 5.82 -9.22 -5.73
CA LEU A 256 4.88 -8.27 -6.31
C LEU A 256 4.75 -8.43 -7.84
N GLY A 257 5.86 -8.59 -8.55
CA GLY A 257 5.84 -8.84 -9.99
C GLY A 257 5.01 -10.06 -10.35
N ALA A 258 5.23 -11.17 -9.64
CA ALA A 258 4.52 -12.44 -9.87
C ALA A 258 3.04 -12.39 -9.48
N THR A 259 2.69 -11.79 -8.33
CA THR A 259 1.28 -11.74 -7.88
C THR A 259 0.41 -10.86 -8.77
N MET A 260 0.98 -9.85 -9.43
CA MET A 260 0.24 -9.04 -10.39
C MET A 260 -0.06 -9.79 -11.69
N VAL A 261 0.78 -10.74 -12.11
CA VAL A 261 0.44 -11.66 -13.22
C VAL A 261 -0.79 -12.49 -12.87
N LEU A 262 -0.87 -12.99 -11.63
CA LEU A 262 -2.04 -13.75 -11.16
C LEU A 262 -3.30 -12.88 -11.12
N ALA A 263 -3.17 -11.61 -10.74
CA ALA A 263 -4.29 -10.67 -10.75
C ALA A 263 -4.84 -10.45 -12.17
N LEU A 264 -3.95 -10.24 -13.16
CA LEU A 264 -4.35 -10.09 -14.54
C LEU A 264 -4.98 -11.36 -15.12
N TRP A 265 -4.42 -12.54 -14.81
CA TRP A 265 -5.02 -13.80 -15.25
C TRP A 265 -6.43 -13.96 -14.70
N TRP A 266 -6.63 -13.68 -13.41
CA TRP A 266 -7.96 -13.74 -12.80
C TRP A 266 -8.93 -12.74 -13.43
N ALA A 267 -8.56 -11.45 -13.52
CA ALA A 267 -9.43 -10.41 -14.04
C ALA A 267 -9.76 -10.60 -15.53
N LEU A 268 -8.80 -11.09 -16.33
CA LEU A 268 -9.04 -11.43 -17.74
C LEU A 268 -10.00 -12.60 -17.85
N GLY A 269 -9.83 -13.59 -16.97
CA GLY A 269 -10.74 -14.72 -16.79
C GLY A 269 -12.18 -14.27 -16.59
N GLU A 270 -12.40 -13.47 -15.56
CA GLU A 270 -13.73 -12.99 -15.18
C GLU A 270 -14.39 -12.21 -16.34
N ALA A 271 -13.65 -11.28 -16.97
CA ALA A 271 -14.18 -10.45 -18.04
C ALA A 271 -14.45 -11.19 -19.37
N THR A 272 -13.79 -12.32 -19.63
CA THR A 272 -13.88 -13.04 -20.92
C THR A 272 -14.49 -14.43 -20.82
N GLY A 273 -14.70 -14.96 -19.61
CA GLY A 273 -15.17 -16.32 -19.37
C GLY A 273 -14.13 -17.42 -19.64
N ILE A 274 -12.86 -17.07 -19.90
CA ILE A 274 -11.79 -18.08 -20.06
C ILE A 274 -11.42 -18.72 -18.72
N PRO A 275 -10.87 -19.95 -18.69
CA PRO A 275 -10.47 -20.58 -17.44
C PRO A 275 -9.49 -19.73 -16.62
N HIS A 276 -9.86 -19.49 -15.37
CA HIS A 276 -9.09 -18.69 -14.43
C HIS A 276 -9.05 -19.34 -13.04
N PRO A 277 -8.12 -18.91 -12.17
CA PRO A 277 -8.00 -19.50 -10.85
C PRO A 277 -9.25 -19.26 -9.99
N THR A 278 -9.55 -20.20 -9.11
CA THR A 278 -10.64 -20.04 -8.13
C THR A 278 -10.28 -19.00 -7.08
N LEU A 279 -11.29 -18.43 -6.40
CA LEU A 279 -11.08 -17.47 -5.30
C LEU A 279 -10.21 -18.05 -4.18
N THR A 280 -10.37 -19.33 -3.86
CA THR A 280 -9.54 -20.00 -2.83
C THR A 280 -8.08 -20.05 -3.25
N TRP A 281 -7.82 -20.34 -4.53
CA TRP A 281 -6.45 -20.35 -5.07
C TRP A 281 -5.86 -18.94 -5.06
N MET A 282 -6.62 -17.94 -5.51
CA MET A 282 -6.21 -16.53 -5.47
C MET A 282 -5.87 -16.07 -4.05
N ALA A 283 -6.67 -16.42 -3.05
CA ALA A 283 -6.38 -16.09 -1.65
C ALA A 283 -5.05 -16.73 -1.19
N ALA A 284 -4.80 -17.99 -1.57
CA ALA A 284 -3.62 -18.75 -1.18
C ALA A 284 -2.32 -18.32 -1.89
N THR A 285 -2.40 -17.82 -3.12
CA THR A 285 -1.23 -17.44 -3.91
C THR A 285 -1.08 -15.92 -3.99
N HIS A 286 -2.00 -15.24 -4.68
CA HIS A 286 -2.00 -13.79 -4.84
C HIS A 286 -2.15 -13.07 -3.50
N GLY A 287 -3.16 -13.45 -2.70
CA GLY A 287 -3.45 -12.83 -1.40
C GLY A 287 -2.30 -12.99 -0.40
N LEU A 288 -1.88 -14.23 -0.15
CA LEU A 288 -0.78 -14.53 0.78
C LEU A 288 0.56 -13.96 0.30
N GLY A 289 0.85 -14.06 -1.00
CA GLY A 289 2.03 -13.48 -1.61
C GLY A 289 2.08 -11.96 -1.45
N ASN A 290 0.95 -11.27 -1.65
CA ASN A 290 0.87 -9.83 -1.42
C ASN A 290 1.01 -9.47 0.06
N ALA A 291 0.45 -10.25 0.97
CA ALA A 291 0.50 -9.98 2.40
C ALA A 291 1.91 -10.15 3.01
N LEU A 292 2.54 -11.30 2.75
CA LEU A 292 3.82 -11.66 3.36
C LEU A 292 5.01 -11.27 2.49
N GLY A 293 4.97 -11.62 1.21
CA GLY A 293 6.07 -11.41 0.30
C GLY A 293 6.22 -9.94 -0.10
N PHE A 294 5.13 -9.28 -0.51
CA PHE A 294 5.17 -7.86 -0.88
C PHE A 294 5.08 -6.96 0.37
N ALA A 295 3.94 -6.93 1.05
CA ALA A 295 3.62 -5.89 2.02
C ALA A 295 4.51 -5.95 3.28
N LEU A 296 4.60 -7.11 3.93
CA LEU A 296 5.42 -7.26 5.12
C LEU A 296 6.90 -6.99 4.83
N CYS A 297 7.46 -7.60 3.78
CA CYS A 297 8.86 -7.37 3.42
C CYS A 297 9.14 -5.90 3.04
N SER A 298 8.24 -5.25 2.29
CA SER A 298 8.36 -3.81 1.98
C SER A 298 8.38 -2.97 3.24
N VAL A 299 7.39 -3.13 4.13
CA VAL A 299 7.29 -2.33 5.35
C VAL A 299 8.51 -2.52 6.25
N LEU A 300 8.97 -3.76 6.43
CA LEU A 300 10.17 -4.05 7.20
C LEU A 300 11.43 -3.45 6.57
N ALA A 301 11.59 -3.52 5.25
CA ALA A 301 12.71 -2.91 4.55
C ALA A 301 12.73 -1.39 4.72
N TRP A 302 11.58 -0.73 4.50
CA TRP A 302 11.47 0.72 4.64
C TRP A 302 11.71 1.19 6.07
N ARG A 303 11.24 0.45 7.09
CA ARG A 303 11.54 0.77 8.49
C ARG A 303 13.04 0.72 8.78
N ARG A 304 13.77 -0.24 8.20
CA ARG A 304 15.22 -0.34 8.33
C ARG A 304 15.93 0.81 7.63
N LEU A 305 15.48 1.18 6.43
CA LEU A 305 16.01 2.35 5.71
C LEU A 305 15.80 3.66 6.46
N THR A 306 14.69 3.81 7.19
CA THR A 306 14.39 5.03 7.97
C THR A 306 15.08 5.09 9.34
N ALA A 307 15.53 3.95 9.89
CA ALA A 307 16.08 3.89 11.24
C ALA A 307 17.52 4.42 11.37
N GLY A 308 18.23 4.63 10.25
CA GLY A 308 19.62 5.10 10.23
C GLY A 308 20.63 4.12 10.86
N PRO A 309 21.94 4.31 10.65
CA PRO A 309 22.97 3.65 11.48
C PRO A 309 22.79 4.11 12.93
N ARG A 310 22.84 3.18 13.90
CA ARG A 310 23.01 3.57 15.30
C ARG A 310 24.36 4.29 15.40
N PRO A 311 24.48 5.38 16.20
CA PRO A 311 25.79 5.88 16.59
C PRO A 311 26.57 4.69 17.16
N GLU A 312 27.75 4.41 16.62
CA GLU A 312 28.69 3.53 17.32
C GLU A 312 28.86 4.11 18.72
N GLU A 313 28.54 3.30 19.73
CA GLU A 313 29.04 3.51 21.08
C GLU A 313 30.56 3.55 20.94
N THR A 314 31.12 4.77 20.87
CA THR A 314 32.51 5.01 21.18
C THR A 314 32.66 4.64 22.65
N THR A 315 32.98 3.37 22.90
CA THR A 315 33.44 2.91 24.19
C THR A 315 34.71 3.71 24.51
N PRO A 316 34.79 4.35 25.69
CA PRO A 316 35.96 5.15 26.09
C PRO A 316 37.23 4.32 26.24
#